data_AF-A0AAV5Q7U9-F1
#
_entry.id   AF-A0AAV5Q7U9-F1
#
_cell.length_a   1.000
_cell.length_b   1.000
_cell.length_c   1.000
_cell.angle_alpha   90.00
_cell.angle_beta   90.00
_cell.angle_gamma   90.00
#
_symmetry.space_group_name_H-M   'P 1'
#
loop_
_entity.id
_entity.type
_entity.pdbx_description
1 polymer ?
#
loop_
_entity_poly.entity_id
_entity_poly.type
_entity_poly.pdbx_seq_one_letter_code
_entity_poly.pdbx_strand_id
1 'polypeptide(L)'
;MSQSVAFVCLGNICRSPMAEAVFSYVANEYGLDLKIESFGTAGYHVGETPDSRTVSTCKKHRVPINHRAQQIKSSHFNEFDYILCMDESNLQNLKRIQPKNSKAKLSLFGKYRTDPQFEVIVDDPYYGVKSL
;
A
#
# COMPACT_ATOMS: atom_id res chain seq x y z
N MET A 1 10.41 16.55 -11.17
CA MET A 1 10.54 15.35 -10.31
C MET A 1 9.32 14.48 -10.57
N SER A 2 9.53 13.17 -10.71
CA SER A 2 8.45 12.18 -10.81
C SER A 2 7.63 12.16 -9.51
N GLN A 3 6.30 12.06 -9.61
CA GLN A 3 5.42 12.01 -8.43
C GLN A 3 5.61 10.68 -7.68
N SER A 4 5.39 10.68 -6.38
CA SER A 4 5.72 9.54 -5.51
C SER A 4 4.57 9.13 -4.60
N VAL A 5 4.27 7.83 -4.58
CA VAL A 5 3.16 7.23 -3.82
C VAL A 5 3.66 6.02 -3.03
N ALA A 6 3.34 5.97 -1.74
CA ALA A 6 3.57 4.80 -0.89
C ALA A 6 2.25 4.21 -0.39
N PHE A 7 2.08 2.90 -0.52
CA PHE A 7 0.93 2.17 0.03
C PHE A 7 1.27 1.52 1.37
N VAL A 8 0.37 1.62 2.36
CA VAL A 8 0.67 1.15 3.73
C VAL A 8 -0.46 0.31 4.31
N CYS A 9 -0.12 -0.89 4.78
CA CYS A 9 -0.99 -1.71 5.63
C CYS A 9 -0.29 -2.09 6.93
N LEU A 10 -0.82 -3.03 7.71
CA LEU A 10 -0.20 -3.46 8.96
C LEU A 10 1.13 -4.21 8.73
N GLY A 11 1.06 -5.34 8.01
CA GLY A 11 2.16 -6.31 7.91
C GLY A 11 2.97 -6.26 6.61
N ASN A 12 2.53 -5.51 5.60
CA ASN A 12 3.15 -5.43 4.26
C ASN A 12 3.32 -6.78 3.51
N ILE A 13 2.41 -7.72 3.74
CA ILE A 13 2.40 -9.00 3.01
C ILE A 13 1.12 -9.23 2.19
N CYS A 14 -0.01 -8.61 2.56
CA CYS A 14 -1.29 -8.80 1.86
C CYS A 14 -1.68 -7.55 1.05
N ARG A 15 -2.29 -6.58 1.73
CA ARG A 15 -2.99 -5.44 1.09
C ARG A 15 -2.04 -4.47 0.39
N SER A 16 -1.02 -3.96 1.08
CA SER A 16 -0.15 -2.92 0.51
C SER A 16 0.77 -3.40 -0.62
N PRO A 17 1.33 -4.63 -0.61
CA PRO A 17 2.05 -5.16 -1.78
C PRO A 17 1.14 -5.33 -2.99
N MET A 18 -0.11 -5.75 -2.79
CA MET A 18 -1.09 -5.84 -3.88
C MET A 18 -1.40 -4.46 -4.46
N ALA A 19 -1.61 -3.46 -3.59
CA ALA A 19 -1.87 -2.09 -4.02
C ALA A 19 -0.70 -1.52 -4.85
N GLU A 20 0.55 -1.73 -4.41
CA GLU A 20 1.75 -1.35 -5.17
C GLU A 20 1.81 -2.05 -6.53
N ALA A 21 1.59 -3.37 -6.57
CA ALA A 21 1.66 -4.15 -7.81
C ALA A 21 0.59 -3.70 -8.82
N VAL A 22 -0.66 -3.56 -8.39
CA VAL A 22 -1.77 -3.13 -9.25
C VAL A 22 -1.57 -1.68 -9.70
N PHE A 23 -1.19 -0.78 -8.79
CA PHE A 23 -1.00 0.63 -9.13
C PHE A 23 0.17 0.82 -10.09
N SER A 24 1.28 0.09 -9.91
CA SER A 24 2.42 0.11 -10.84
C SER A 24 2.05 -0.45 -12.20
N TYR A 25 1.29 -1.55 -12.24
CA TYR A 25 0.78 -2.11 -13.49
C TYR A 25 -0.07 -1.08 -14.25
N VAL A 26 -1.04 -0.46 -13.59
CA VAL A 26 -1.88 0.57 -14.20
C VAL A 26 -1.06 1.80 -14.62
N ALA A 27 -0.18 2.31 -13.77
CA ALA A 27 0.66 3.48 -14.10
C ALA A 27 1.49 3.25 -15.37
N ASN A 28 2.05 2.06 -15.54
CA ASN A 28 2.79 1.68 -16.74
C ASN A 28 1.90 1.64 -17.99
N GLU A 29 0.68 1.10 -17.91
CA GLU A 29 -0.28 1.10 -19.04
C GLU A 29 -0.63 2.52 -19.51
N TYR A 30 -0.63 3.49 -18.57
CA TYR A 30 -0.85 4.91 -18.88
C TYR A 30 0.43 5.70 -19.19
N GLY A 31 1.60 5.05 -19.20
CA GLY A 31 2.90 5.71 -19.46
C GLY A 31 3.30 6.74 -18.39
N LEU A 32 2.85 6.56 -17.14
CA LEU A 32 3.15 7.46 -16.03
C LEU A 32 4.47 7.09 -15.37
N ASP A 33 5.42 8.03 -15.37
CA ASP A 33 6.62 7.94 -14.55
C ASP A 33 6.27 8.33 -13.11
N LEU A 34 6.20 7.33 -12.22
CA LEU A 34 5.91 7.47 -10.79
C LEU A 34 6.86 6.62 -9.95
N LYS A 35 7.31 7.13 -8.81
CA LYS A 35 7.93 6.31 -7.76
C LYS A 35 6.82 5.65 -6.92
N ILE A 36 6.72 4.33 -6.96
CA ILE A 36 5.68 3.57 -6.25
C ILE A 36 6.36 2.53 -5.36
N GLU A 37 5.99 2.51 -4.08
CA GLU A 37 6.47 1.50 -3.12
C GLU A 37 5.36 1.12 -2.12
N SER A 38 5.55 0.03 -1.37
CA SER A 38 4.70 -0.31 -0.24
C SER A 38 5.45 -0.63 1.05
N PHE A 39 4.75 -0.42 2.17
CA PHE A 39 5.27 -0.61 3.53
C PHE A 39 4.23 -1.17 4.49
N GLY A 40 4.72 -1.53 5.68
CA GLY A 40 3.94 -1.98 6.83
C GLY A 40 4.16 -1.05 8.02
N THR A 41 3.15 -0.87 8.88
CA THR A 41 3.31 -0.07 10.11
C THR A 41 4.06 -0.82 11.20
N ALA A 42 3.90 -2.15 11.30
CA ALA A 42 4.37 -2.93 12.44
C ALA A 42 5.74 -3.59 12.26
N GLY A 43 6.17 -3.84 11.01
CA GLY A 43 7.47 -4.46 10.74
C GLY A 43 7.57 -5.97 11.06
N TYR A 44 6.46 -6.66 11.30
CA TYR A 44 6.46 -8.08 11.67
C TYR A 44 7.08 -9.01 10.63
N HIS A 45 6.94 -8.67 9.34
CA HIS A 45 7.32 -9.52 8.22
C HIS A 45 8.49 -8.96 7.41
N VAL A 46 9.32 -8.07 7.98
CA VAL A 46 10.39 -7.42 7.21
C VAL A 46 11.30 -8.46 6.53
N GLY A 47 11.47 -8.34 5.22
CA GLY A 47 12.25 -9.27 4.39
C GLY A 47 11.46 -10.46 3.84
N GLU A 48 10.21 -10.67 4.25
CA GLU A 48 9.36 -11.73 3.71
C GLU A 48 8.78 -11.35 2.34
N THR A 49 8.44 -12.37 1.54
CA THR A 49 7.65 -12.20 0.32
C THR A 49 6.19 -11.89 0.65
N PRO A 50 5.41 -11.32 -0.30
CA PRO A 50 3.97 -11.22 -0.14
C PRO A 50 3.32 -12.58 0.16
N ASP A 51 2.19 -12.54 0.87
CA ASP A 51 1.39 -13.70 1.20
C ASP A 51 1.02 -14.48 -0.08
N SER A 52 1.02 -15.81 0.00
CA SER A 52 0.79 -16.67 -1.16
C SER A 52 -0.58 -16.43 -1.82
N ARG A 53 -1.60 -16.03 -1.06
CA ARG A 53 -2.93 -15.65 -1.59
C ARG A 53 -2.84 -14.36 -2.39
N THR A 54 -2.04 -13.40 -1.94
CA THR A 54 -1.79 -12.15 -2.67
C THR A 54 -1.05 -12.42 -3.98
N VAL A 55 -0.01 -13.26 -3.94
CA VAL A 55 0.73 -13.67 -5.15
C VAL A 55 -0.19 -14.42 -6.13
N SER A 56 -0.99 -15.36 -5.62
CA SER A 56 -1.95 -16.14 -6.42
C SER A 56 -2.97 -15.24 -7.12
N THR A 57 -3.51 -14.27 -6.39
CA THR A 57 -4.50 -13.30 -6.91
C THR A 57 -3.87 -12.42 -7.98
N CYS A 58 -2.70 -11.83 -7.74
CA CYS A 58 -2.01 -11.02 -8.74
C CYS A 58 -1.71 -11.85 -10.01
N LYS A 59 -1.26 -13.10 -9.85
CA LYS A 59 -1.02 -14.02 -10.97
C LYS A 59 -2.30 -14.32 -11.76
N LYS A 60 -3.42 -14.57 -11.09
CA LYS A 60 -4.74 -14.80 -11.73
C LYS A 60 -5.15 -13.60 -12.60
N HIS A 61 -4.84 -12.39 -12.15
CA HIS A 61 -5.11 -11.14 -12.86
C HIS A 61 -3.97 -10.67 -13.78
N ARG A 62 -2.92 -11.49 -13.95
CA ARG A 62 -1.72 -11.18 -14.77
C ARG A 62 -1.00 -9.90 -14.36
N VAL A 63 -1.10 -9.53 -13.07
CA VAL A 63 -0.38 -8.42 -12.47
C VAL A 63 0.94 -8.94 -11.91
N PRO A 64 2.11 -8.48 -12.40
CA PRO A 64 3.39 -8.84 -11.82
C PRO A 64 3.50 -8.34 -10.38
N ILE A 65 3.98 -9.19 -9.48
CA ILE A 65 4.26 -8.81 -8.10
C ILE A 65 5.61 -9.38 -7.68
N ASN A 66 6.51 -8.50 -7.27
CA ASN A 66 7.78 -8.86 -6.67
C ASN A 66 8.09 -7.82 -5.59
N HIS A 67 7.94 -8.21 -4.33
CA HIS A 67 8.15 -7.31 -3.20
C HIS A 67 8.88 -8.02 -2.07
N ARG A 68 9.49 -7.24 -1.19
CA ARG A 68 9.99 -7.68 0.10
C ARG A 68 9.42 -6.75 1.15
N ALA A 69 8.71 -7.33 2.10
CA ALA A 69 8.04 -6.59 3.14
C ALA A 69 9.04 -5.68 3.88
N GLN A 70 8.63 -4.45 4.14
CA GLN A 70 9.45 -3.41 4.76
C GLN A 70 8.61 -2.51 5.64
N GLN A 71 9.24 -1.87 6.63
CA GLN A 71 8.55 -1.02 7.59
C GLN A 71 8.61 0.45 7.17
N ILE A 72 7.49 1.15 7.30
CA ILE A 72 7.44 2.61 7.12
C ILE A 72 8.26 3.31 8.21
N LYS A 73 9.03 4.33 7.84
CA LYS A 73 9.86 5.14 8.73
C LYS A 73 9.48 6.61 8.58
N SER A 74 9.82 7.43 9.58
CA SER A 74 9.57 8.88 9.55
C SER A 74 10.26 9.60 8.38
N SER A 75 11.37 9.07 7.85
CA SER A 75 12.04 9.64 6.66
C SER A 75 11.16 9.57 5.41
N HIS A 76 10.38 8.50 5.25
CA HIS A 76 9.55 8.28 4.06
C HIS A 76 8.49 9.37 3.87
N PHE A 77 8.07 10.06 4.94
CA PHE A 77 7.14 11.19 4.84
C PHE A 77 7.73 12.42 4.13
N ASN A 78 9.05 12.49 4.00
CA ASN A 78 9.74 13.50 3.20
C ASN A 78 10.11 12.99 1.80
N GLU A 79 10.02 11.69 1.57
CA GLU A 79 10.37 11.05 0.30
C GLU A 79 9.15 10.97 -0.62
N PHE A 80 7.98 10.63 -0.07
CA PHE A 80 6.75 10.41 -0.82
C PHE A 80 5.80 11.62 -0.79
N ASP A 81 5.15 11.92 -1.91
CA ASP A 81 4.15 12.97 -2.01
C ASP A 81 2.81 12.49 -1.44
N TYR A 82 2.50 11.21 -1.62
CA TYR A 82 1.30 10.56 -1.07
C TYR A 82 1.67 9.32 -0.27
N ILE A 83 1.06 9.18 0.92
CA ILE A 83 1.10 7.94 1.69
C ILE A 83 -0.35 7.49 1.90
N LEU A 84 -0.73 6.40 1.23
CA LEU A 84 -2.09 5.90 1.15
C LEU A 84 -2.22 4.61 1.96
N CYS A 85 -3.12 4.61 2.94
CA CYS A 85 -3.26 3.51 3.88
C CYS A 85 -4.61 2.78 3.77
N MET A 86 -4.63 1.52 4.19
CA MET A 86 -5.75 0.60 3.89
C MET A 86 -6.95 0.78 4.83
N ASP A 87 -6.68 1.08 6.10
CA ASP A 87 -7.69 1.22 7.14
C ASP A 87 -7.36 2.35 8.14
N GLU A 88 -8.31 2.65 9.03
CA GLU A 88 -8.16 3.70 10.05
C GLU A 88 -7.06 3.40 11.07
N SER A 89 -6.79 2.13 11.37
CA SER A 89 -5.71 1.75 12.27
C SER A 89 -4.35 2.08 11.67
N ASN A 90 -4.17 1.83 10.37
CA ASN A 90 -2.97 2.23 9.63
C ASN A 90 -2.84 3.76 9.63
N LEU A 91 -3.93 4.50 9.40
CA LEU A 91 -3.90 5.96 9.41
C LEU A 91 -3.49 6.51 10.78
N GLN A 92 -4.03 5.95 11.86
CA GLN A 92 -3.65 6.33 13.23
C GLN A 92 -2.18 6.06 13.51
N ASN A 93 -1.67 4.88 13.12
CA ASN A 93 -0.25 4.55 13.28
C ASN A 93 0.67 5.48 12.49
N LEU A 94 0.30 5.82 11.25
CA LEU A 94 1.06 6.76 10.42
C LEU A 94 1.09 8.17 11.02
N LYS A 95 -0.05 8.67 11.51
CA LYS A 95 -0.13 9.99 12.17
C LYS A 95 0.76 10.08 13.41
N ARG A 96 0.97 8.99 14.15
CA ARG A 96 1.84 8.97 15.33
C ARG A 96 3.31 9.18 15.00
N ILE A 97 3.76 8.75 13.81
CA ILE A 97 5.17 8.81 13.39
C ILE A 97 5.45 9.91 12.36
N GLN A 98 4.42 10.61 11.90
CA GLN A 98 4.52 11.68 10.90
C GLN A 98 5.26 12.90 11.48
N PRO A 99 6.36 13.36 10.85
CA PRO A 99 6.99 14.63 11.20
C PRO A 99 6.09 15.83 10.87
N LYS A 100 6.04 16.83 11.76
CA LYS A 100 5.16 18.02 11.62
C LYS A 100 5.28 18.76 10.28
N ASN A 101 6.49 18.81 9.71
CA ASN A 101 6.78 19.57 8.48
C ASN A 101 7.05 18.65 7.29
N SER A 102 6.53 17.41 7.32
CA SER A 102 6.69 16.48 6.22
C SER A 102 5.81 16.83 5.03
N LYS A 103 6.27 16.52 3.81
CA LYS A 103 5.54 16.84 2.58
C LYS A 103 4.37 15.88 2.30
N ALA A 104 4.44 14.65 2.81
CA ALA A 104 3.51 13.59 2.44
C ALA A 104 2.06 13.91 2.81
N LYS A 105 1.16 13.80 1.83
CA LYS A 105 -0.29 13.78 2.05
C LYS A 105 -0.73 12.40 2.51
N LEU A 106 -1.17 12.30 3.77
CA LEU A 106 -1.77 11.09 4.31
C LEU A 106 -3.26 10.99 3.95
N SER A 107 -3.69 9.82 3.47
CA SER A 107 -5.10 9.52 3.26
C SER A 107 -5.36 8.02 3.33
N LEU A 108 -6.63 7.66 3.58
CA LEU A 108 -7.11 6.32 3.24
C LEU A 108 -7.11 6.16 1.73
N PHE A 109 -6.77 4.96 1.26
CA PHE A 109 -6.75 4.64 -0.16
C PHE A 109 -8.17 4.63 -0.75
N GLY A 110 -9.14 4.01 -0.08
CA GLY A 110 -10.53 3.94 -0.56
C GLY A 110 -11.28 5.28 -0.59
N LYS A 111 -10.68 6.39 -0.12
CA LYS A 111 -11.21 7.74 -0.38
C LYS A 111 -11.15 8.14 -1.86
N TYR A 112 -10.32 7.47 -2.66
CA TYR A 112 -10.18 7.71 -4.10
C TYR A 112 -11.07 6.81 -4.96
N ARG A 113 -11.92 5.98 -4.36
CA ARG A 113 -12.86 5.15 -5.12
C ARG A 113 -13.84 6.02 -5.92
N THR A 114 -14.11 5.62 -7.14
CA THR A 114 -15.11 6.25 -8.02
C THR A 114 -16.43 5.50 -8.01
N ASP A 115 -16.40 4.22 -7.65
CA ASP A 115 -17.56 3.35 -7.58
C ASP A 115 -17.99 3.18 -6.11
N PRO A 116 -19.21 3.61 -5.75
CA PRO A 116 -19.70 3.60 -4.38
C PRO A 116 -19.97 2.19 -3.84
N GLN A 117 -19.98 1.15 -4.69
CA GLN A 117 -20.13 -0.23 -4.21
C GLN A 117 -18.91 -0.73 -3.42
N PHE A 118 -17.75 -0.09 -3.61
CA PHE A 118 -16.56 -0.39 -2.84
C PHE A 118 -16.54 0.43 -1.55
N GLU A 119 -16.05 -0.20 -0.48
CA GLU A 119 -15.90 0.46 0.81
C GLU A 119 -14.70 1.41 0.83
N VAL A 120 -14.73 2.37 1.76
CA VAL A 120 -13.57 3.25 2.04
C VAL A 120 -12.42 2.43 2.63
N ILE A 121 -12.76 1.43 3.44
CA ILE A 121 -11.83 0.59 4.19
C ILE A 121 -11.50 -0.65 3.38
N VAL A 122 -10.20 -0.94 3.25
CA VAL A 122 -9.71 -2.18 2.65
C VAL A 122 -9.43 -3.17 3.78
N ASP A 123 -10.40 -4.06 4.02
CA ASP A 123 -10.39 -5.05 5.09
C ASP A 123 -9.18 -5.97 5.05
N ASP A 124 -8.67 -6.34 6.23
CA ASP A 124 -7.55 -7.27 6.35
C ASP A 124 -7.97 -8.70 5.98
N PRO A 125 -7.43 -9.28 4.89
CA PRO A 125 -7.79 -10.63 4.46
C PRO A 125 -7.09 -11.72 5.29
N TYR A 126 -6.12 -11.37 6.14
CA TYR A 126 -5.19 -12.35 6.70
C TYR A 126 -5.89 -13.40 7.56
N TYR A 127 -6.81 -12.98 8.42
CA TYR A 127 -7.63 -13.84 9.29
C TYR A 127 -8.95 -14.29 8.67
N GLY A 128 -9.25 -13.87 7.43
CA GLY A 128 -10.49 -14.18 6.74
C GLY A 128 -10.41 -15.48 5.93
N VAL A 129 -11.49 -16.27 5.99
CA VAL A 129 -11.77 -17.39 5.06
C VAL A 129 -12.14 -16.91 3.65
N LYS A 130 -12.20 -15.60 3.42
CA LYS A 130 -12.50 -15.01 2.11
C LYS A 130 -11.21 -14.98 1.28
N SER A 131 -11.26 -15.66 0.14
CA SER A 131 -10.25 -15.52 -0.91
C SER A 131 -10.20 -14.06 -1.38
N LEU A 132 -8.97 -13.59 -1.61
CA LEU A 132 -8.67 -12.35 -2.31
C LEU A 132 -9.13 -12.41 -3.78
#